data_AF-A0AAW2T9X2-F1
#
_entry.id   AF-A0AAW2T9X2-F1
#
_cell.length_a   1.000
_cell.length_b   1.000
_cell.length_c   1.000
_cell.angle_alpha   90.00
_cell.angle_beta   90.00
_cell.angle_gamma   90.00
#
_symmetry.space_group_name_H-M   'P 1'
#
loop_
_entity.id
_entity.type
_entity.pdbx_description
1 polymer ?
#
loop_
_entity_poly.entity_id
_entity_poly.type
_entity_poly.pdbx_seq_one_letter_code
_entity_poly.pdbx_strand_id
1 'polypeptide(L)'
;MIFLHHHLHEGLKIEYVTVKDSLVLWNNLKERYDHQKTVILPKARYDWMHLRLQDFKTVSEYNYAMFRISSQLKLCGETITDVDILEKTFSTFHASNMLLQQQYCEKGFTKYFELITCLLVAEQNNELLLKNHESRPTGSAPFPEVNVATSNHYNHEPYHGQGRGRNHSRGRGYHGSNSKNISSHQKWKNAEAKSEKENSGQTSKQVETSCYHRGGKSH
;
A
#
# COMPACT_ATOMS: atom_id res chain seq x y z
N MET A 1 30.34 -16.68 -32.84
CA MET A 1 30.39 -15.84 -34.05
C MET A 1 29.13 -15.02 -34.26
N ILE A 2 27.95 -15.63 -34.46
CA ILE A 2 26.73 -14.91 -34.93
C ILE A 2 26.06 -14.04 -33.84
N PHE A 3 26.17 -14.45 -32.58
CA PHE A 3 25.38 -13.85 -31.49
C PHE A 3 25.68 -12.35 -31.26
N LEU A 4 26.95 -11.97 -31.14
CA LEU A 4 27.33 -10.56 -30.95
C LEU A 4 26.89 -9.70 -32.15
N HIS A 5 27.19 -10.16 -33.37
CA HIS A 5 26.81 -9.46 -34.60
C HIS A 5 25.31 -9.23 -34.70
N HIS A 6 24.48 -10.21 -34.32
CA HIS A 6 23.02 -10.10 -34.43
C HIS A 6 22.44 -8.97 -33.56
N HIS A 7 23.01 -8.76 -32.37
CA HIS A 7 22.54 -7.78 -31.39
C HIS A 7 23.18 -6.39 -31.52
N LEU A 8 24.10 -6.20 -32.47
CA LEU A 8 24.65 -4.87 -32.74
C LEU A 8 23.61 -3.97 -33.41
N HIS A 9 23.74 -2.68 -33.12
CA HIS A 9 23.07 -1.63 -33.87
C HIS A 9 23.50 -1.69 -35.35
N GLU A 10 22.59 -1.38 -36.27
CA GLU A 10 22.80 -1.56 -37.72
C GLU A 10 24.08 -0.88 -38.23
N GLY A 11 24.35 0.34 -37.77
CA GLY A 11 25.60 1.05 -38.12
C GLY A 11 26.87 0.30 -37.73
N LEU A 12 26.88 -0.38 -36.58
CA LEU A 12 28.03 -1.18 -36.14
C LEU A 12 28.13 -2.49 -36.92
N LYS A 13 27.00 -3.09 -37.33
CA LYS A 13 27.00 -4.29 -38.18
C LYS A 13 27.70 -4.04 -39.51
N ILE A 14 27.39 -2.91 -40.16
CA ILE A 14 27.99 -2.52 -41.44
C ILE A 14 29.50 -2.31 -41.28
N GLU A 15 29.91 -1.59 -40.24
CA GLU A 15 31.32 -1.26 -40.02
C GLU A 15 32.18 -2.49 -39.69
N TYR A 16 31.63 -3.43 -38.93
CA TYR A 16 32.35 -4.63 -38.51
C TYR A 16 32.01 -5.89 -39.33
N VAL A 17 31.35 -5.74 -40.49
CA VAL A 17 30.87 -6.87 -41.31
C VAL A 17 31.99 -7.84 -41.72
N THR A 18 33.22 -7.34 -41.85
CA THR A 18 34.40 -8.12 -42.23
C THR A 18 35.07 -8.85 -41.05
N VAL A 19 34.78 -8.43 -39.81
CA VAL A 19 35.35 -9.05 -38.61
C VAL A 19 34.57 -10.33 -38.28
N LYS A 20 35.14 -11.45 -38.71
CA LYS A 20 34.55 -12.78 -38.50
C LYS A 20 34.70 -13.25 -37.06
N ASP A 21 35.82 -12.91 -36.40
CA ASP A 21 36.11 -13.34 -35.02
C ASP A 21 35.37 -12.51 -33.98
N SER A 22 34.53 -13.19 -33.18
CA SER A 22 33.78 -12.60 -32.07
C SER A 22 34.67 -12.00 -30.98
N LEU A 23 35.83 -12.59 -30.69
CA LEU A 23 36.74 -12.07 -29.68
C LEU A 23 37.38 -10.77 -30.16
N VAL A 24 37.80 -10.74 -31.43
CA VAL A 24 38.35 -9.53 -32.07
C VAL A 24 37.28 -8.43 -32.12
N LEU A 25 36.05 -8.77 -32.52
CA LEU A 25 34.93 -7.82 -32.52
C LEU A 25 34.68 -7.24 -31.13
N TRP A 26 34.62 -8.08 -30.11
CA TRP A 26 34.44 -7.64 -28.73
C TRP A 26 35.55 -6.70 -28.27
N ASN A 27 36.81 -7.03 -28.54
CA ASN A 27 37.94 -6.20 -28.16
C ASN A 27 37.92 -4.84 -28.87
N ASN A 28 37.61 -4.79 -30.16
CA ASN A 28 37.49 -3.54 -30.92
C ASN A 28 36.36 -2.65 -30.38
N LEU A 29 35.19 -3.25 -30.08
CA LEU A 29 34.07 -2.53 -29.49
C LEU A 29 34.41 -2.03 -28.09
N LYS A 30 35.06 -2.87 -27.28
CA LYS A 30 35.51 -2.50 -25.93
C LYS A 30 36.47 -1.32 -26.01
N GLU A 31 37.52 -1.40 -26.81
CA GLU A 31 38.50 -0.31 -26.98
C GLU A 31 37.82 0.99 -27.42
N ARG A 32 36.92 0.91 -28.40
CA ARG A 32 36.19 2.07 -28.89
C ARG A 32 35.33 2.73 -27.82
N TYR A 33 34.65 1.96 -26.97
CA TYR A 33 33.64 2.49 -26.06
C TYR A 33 34.06 2.51 -24.58
N ASP A 34 35.23 1.98 -24.21
CA ASP A 34 35.66 1.92 -22.80
C ASP A 34 35.76 3.32 -22.18
N HIS A 35 36.17 4.30 -22.99
CA HIS A 35 36.24 5.70 -22.56
C HIS A 35 34.88 6.25 -22.12
N GLN A 36 33.74 5.71 -22.58
CA GLN A 36 32.42 6.17 -22.15
C GLN A 36 32.21 6.03 -20.65
N LYS A 37 32.84 5.02 -20.01
CA LYS A 37 32.78 4.83 -18.56
C LYS A 37 33.30 6.05 -17.81
N THR A 38 34.26 6.79 -18.38
CA THR A 38 34.82 8.00 -17.76
C THR A 38 33.81 9.14 -17.65
N VAL A 39 32.82 9.20 -18.56
CA VAL A 39 31.75 10.20 -18.56
C VAL A 39 30.53 9.69 -17.79
N ILE A 40 30.23 8.39 -17.90
CA ILE A 40 29.08 7.77 -17.24
C ILE A 40 29.27 7.75 -15.72
N LEU A 41 30.46 7.37 -15.23
CA LEU A 41 30.74 7.22 -13.80
C LEU A 41 30.46 8.50 -12.97
N PRO A 42 31.03 9.68 -13.28
CA PRO A 42 30.77 10.88 -12.48
C PRO A 42 29.30 11.28 -12.50
N LYS A 43 28.61 11.11 -13.64
CA LYS A 43 27.18 11.36 -13.73
C LYS A 43 26.37 10.39 -12.88
N ALA A 44 26.64 9.09 -12.96
CA ALA A 44 25.93 8.08 -12.20
C ALA A 44 26.12 8.28 -10.68
N ARG A 45 27.33 8.67 -10.24
CA ARG A 45 27.58 9.04 -8.83
C ARG A 45 26.78 10.26 -8.40
N TYR A 46 26.72 11.28 -9.24
CA TYR A 46 25.92 12.47 -8.99
C TYR A 46 24.43 12.10 -8.87
N ASP A 47 23.90 11.35 -9.84
CA ASP A 47 22.50 10.92 -9.87
C ASP A 47 22.18 10.03 -8.65
N TRP A 48 23.09 9.13 -8.26
CA TRP A 48 22.97 8.33 -7.04
C TRP A 48 22.88 9.23 -5.81
N MET A 49 23.83 10.15 -5.62
CA MET A 49 23.89 11.01 -4.45
C MET A 49 22.61 11.83 -4.26
N HIS A 50 22.05 12.37 -5.36
CA HIS A 50 20.88 13.25 -5.34
C HIS A 50 19.54 12.55 -5.55
N LEU A 51 19.51 11.22 -5.61
CA LEU A 51 18.27 10.47 -5.76
C LEU A 51 17.37 10.68 -4.53
N ARG A 52 16.11 11.08 -4.74
CA ARG A 52 15.10 11.22 -3.67
C ARG A 52 13.77 10.60 -4.11
N LEU A 53 13.10 9.90 -3.19
CA LEU A 53 11.83 9.23 -3.49
C LEU A 53 10.73 10.23 -3.91
N GLN A 54 10.73 11.42 -3.29
CA GLN A 54 9.74 12.48 -3.54
C GLN A 54 9.82 13.13 -4.93
N ASP A 55 10.94 12.94 -5.65
CA ASP A 55 11.13 13.54 -6.98
C ASP A 55 10.40 12.73 -8.07
N PHE A 56 9.78 11.60 -7.70
CA PHE A 56 9.05 10.70 -8.57
C PHE A 56 7.56 10.73 -8.25
N LYS A 57 6.73 10.57 -9.28
CA LYS A 57 5.28 10.52 -9.11
C LYS A 57 4.82 9.18 -8.55
N THR A 58 5.54 8.11 -8.89
CA THR A 58 5.21 6.74 -8.47
C THR A 58 6.44 6.00 -7.95
N VAL A 59 6.20 5.00 -7.09
CA VAL A 59 7.22 4.06 -6.61
C VAL A 59 7.86 3.29 -7.77
N SER A 60 7.10 3.00 -8.83
CA SER A 60 7.62 2.33 -10.03
C SER A 60 8.64 3.17 -10.81
N GLU A 61 8.39 4.48 -10.95
CA GLU A 61 9.33 5.41 -11.60
C GLU A 61 10.63 5.54 -10.79
N TYR A 62 10.52 5.67 -9.47
CA TYR A 62 11.66 5.66 -8.57
C TYR A 62 12.47 4.37 -8.71
N ASN A 63 11.78 3.22 -8.69
CA ASN A 63 12.41 1.92 -8.82
C ASN A 63 13.22 1.79 -10.12
N TYR A 64 12.63 2.24 -11.22
CA TYR A 64 13.31 2.28 -12.51
C TYR A 64 14.57 3.16 -12.47
N ALA A 65 14.49 4.35 -11.88
CA ALA A 65 15.65 5.23 -11.73
C ALA A 65 16.75 4.61 -10.87
N MET A 66 16.39 3.98 -9.75
CA MET A 66 17.32 3.29 -8.86
C MET A 66 18.08 2.18 -9.60
N PHE A 67 17.39 1.32 -10.35
CA PHE A 67 18.02 0.26 -11.14
C PHE A 67 18.86 0.81 -12.30
N ARG A 68 18.40 1.87 -12.96
CA ARG A 68 19.15 2.53 -14.02
C ARG A 68 20.48 3.07 -13.50
N ILE A 69 20.47 3.79 -12.38
CA ILE A 69 21.70 4.34 -11.78
C ILE A 69 22.60 3.19 -11.28
N SER A 70 22.04 2.23 -10.55
CA SER A 70 22.78 1.07 -10.04
C SER A 70 23.48 0.29 -11.16
N SER A 71 22.80 0.09 -12.29
CA SER A 71 23.39 -0.61 -13.46
C SER A 71 24.52 0.20 -14.12
N GLN A 72 24.43 1.53 -14.15
CA GLN A 72 25.50 2.40 -14.64
C GLN A 72 26.72 2.36 -13.72
N LEU A 73 26.53 2.37 -12.41
CA LEU A 73 27.61 2.22 -11.43
C LEU A 73 28.30 0.86 -11.58
N LYS A 74 27.52 -0.23 -11.68
CA LYS A 74 28.04 -1.58 -11.95
C LYS A 74 28.81 -1.68 -13.26
N LEU A 75 28.31 -1.07 -14.33
CA LEU A 75 28.99 -1.00 -15.63
C LEU A 75 30.37 -0.34 -15.53
N CYS A 76 30.50 0.66 -14.63
CA CYS A 76 31.73 1.38 -14.38
C CYS A 76 32.66 0.69 -13.36
N GLY A 77 32.30 -0.51 -12.90
CA GLY A 77 33.11 -1.32 -11.99
C GLY A 77 32.81 -1.12 -10.50
N GLU A 78 31.78 -0.36 -10.12
CA GLU A 78 31.38 -0.25 -8.72
C GLU A 78 30.53 -1.45 -8.29
N THR A 79 30.78 -1.93 -7.09
CA THR A 79 29.98 -3.00 -6.47
C THR A 79 28.79 -2.39 -5.75
N ILE A 80 27.59 -2.54 -6.33
CA ILE A 80 26.32 -2.14 -5.69
C ILE A 80 25.54 -3.39 -5.29
N THR A 81 25.39 -3.62 -4.00
CA THR A 81 24.69 -4.76 -3.40
C THR A 81 23.24 -4.41 -3.05
N ASP A 82 22.41 -5.42 -2.72
CA ASP A 82 21.05 -5.19 -2.21
C ASP A 82 21.04 -4.34 -0.94
N VAL A 83 22.03 -4.53 -0.06
CA VAL A 83 22.17 -3.75 1.18
C VAL A 83 22.40 -2.27 0.87
N ASP A 84 23.27 -1.96 -0.09
CA ASP A 84 23.54 -0.58 -0.52
C ASP A 84 22.29 0.07 -1.10
N ILE A 85 21.50 -0.67 -1.89
CA ILE A 85 20.25 -0.16 -2.47
C ILE A 85 19.20 0.06 -1.37
N LEU A 86 19.07 -0.87 -0.41
CA LEU A 86 18.18 -0.73 0.73
C LEU A 86 18.51 0.50 1.57
N GLU A 87 19.76 0.63 2.01
CA GLU A 87 20.25 1.79 2.78
C GLU A 87 20.02 3.07 1.99
N LYS A 88 20.34 3.04 0.68
CA LYS A 88 20.09 4.18 -0.19
C LYS A 88 18.62 4.54 -0.23
N THR A 89 17.72 3.57 -0.40
CA THR A 89 16.28 3.82 -0.42
C THR A 89 15.79 4.42 0.88
N PHE A 90 16.23 3.92 2.03
CA PHE A 90 15.89 4.52 3.32
C PHE A 90 16.38 5.96 3.43
N SER A 91 17.59 6.26 2.96
CA SER A 91 18.13 7.63 2.95
C SER A 91 17.37 8.59 2.01
N THR A 92 16.60 8.07 1.05
CA THR A 92 15.86 8.89 0.07
C THR A 92 14.50 9.38 0.54
N PHE A 93 14.03 8.94 1.72
CA PHE A 93 12.77 9.41 2.30
C PHE A 93 12.87 10.89 2.72
N HIS A 94 11.79 11.64 2.51
CA HIS A 94 11.70 13.00 3.00
C HIS A 94 11.68 13.03 4.55
N ALA A 95 12.19 14.10 5.16
CA ALA A 95 12.25 14.24 6.62
C ALA A 95 10.88 14.08 7.31
N SER A 96 9.79 14.51 6.66
CA SER A 96 8.42 14.31 7.16
C SER A 96 8.01 12.84 7.27
N ASN A 97 8.68 11.95 6.54
CA ASN A 97 8.39 10.52 6.47
C ASN A 97 9.39 9.69 7.29
N MET A 98 10.13 10.31 8.21
CA MET A 98 11.11 9.64 9.06
C MET A 98 10.51 8.45 9.84
N LEU A 99 9.28 8.58 10.36
CA LEU A 99 8.59 7.49 11.06
C LEU A 99 8.34 6.29 10.13
N LEU A 100 7.89 6.54 8.89
CA LEU A 100 7.62 5.50 7.91
C LEU A 100 8.92 4.80 7.49
N GLN A 101 9.98 5.58 7.29
CA GLN A 101 11.31 5.05 7.01
C GLN A 101 11.78 4.12 8.13
N GLN A 102 11.62 4.52 9.40
CA GLN A 102 11.94 3.68 10.55
C GLN A 102 11.11 2.38 10.56
N GLN A 103 9.80 2.46 10.32
CA GLN A 103 8.93 1.27 10.25
C GLN A 103 9.38 0.26 9.19
N TYR A 104 9.83 0.72 8.02
CA TYR A 104 10.36 -0.20 7.00
C TYR A 104 11.75 -0.73 7.33
N CYS A 105 12.60 0.05 8.02
CA CYS A 105 13.90 -0.42 8.50
C CYS A 105 13.75 -1.55 9.53
N GLU A 106 12.82 -1.39 10.48
CA GLU A 106 12.56 -2.38 11.54
C GLU A 106 12.05 -3.73 11.01
N LYS A 107 11.53 -3.78 9.77
CA LYS A 107 11.16 -5.04 9.12
C LYS A 107 12.34 -5.93 8.72
N GLY A 108 13.56 -5.38 8.68
CA GLY A 108 14.78 -6.17 8.46
C GLY A 108 14.87 -6.82 7.09
N PHE A 109 14.45 -6.13 6.02
CA PHE A 109 14.56 -6.64 4.65
C PHE A 109 16.01 -6.98 4.30
N THR A 110 16.20 -8.11 3.63
CA THR A 110 17.53 -8.55 3.18
C THR A 110 17.75 -8.34 1.70
N LYS A 111 16.65 -8.26 0.93
CA LYS A 111 16.66 -8.06 -0.51
C LYS A 111 15.84 -6.84 -0.87
N TYR A 112 16.34 -6.05 -1.81
CA TYR A 112 15.66 -4.82 -2.22
C TYR A 112 14.25 -5.08 -2.80
N PHE A 113 14.07 -6.23 -3.46
CA PHE A 113 12.76 -6.58 -4.01
C PHE A 113 11.66 -6.68 -2.93
N GLU A 114 12.00 -7.10 -1.71
CA GLU A 114 11.02 -7.24 -0.62
C GLU A 114 10.50 -5.86 -0.18
N LEU A 115 11.42 -4.88 -0.08
CA LEU A 115 11.09 -3.49 0.21
C LEU A 115 10.24 -2.87 -0.90
N ILE A 116 10.64 -3.01 -2.17
CA ILE A 116 9.92 -2.35 -3.26
C ILE A 116 8.51 -2.90 -3.42
N THR A 117 8.31 -4.22 -3.22
CA THR A 117 6.97 -4.81 -3.20
C THR A 117 6.12 -4.20 -2.09
N CYS A 118 6.67 -4.00 -0.88
CA CYS A 118 5.93 -3.36 0.20
C CYS A 118 5.56 -1.90 -0.12
N LEU A 119 6.48 -1.14 -0.72
CA LEU A 119 6.23 0.25 -1.11
C LEU A 119 5.14 0.36 -2.19
N LEU A 120 5.16 -0.53 -3.18
CA LEU A 120 4.13 -0.59 -4.23
C LEU A 120 2.74 -0.89 -3.66
N VAL A 121 2.65 -1.87 -2.74
CA VAL A 121 1.37 -2.19 -2.08
C VAL A 121 0.87 -1.02 -1.24
N ALA A 122 1.77 -0.33 -0.52
CA ALA A 122 1.42 0.84 0.28
C ALA A 122 0.92 2.01 -0.59
N GLU A 123 1.59 2.27 -1.73
CA GLU A 123 1.15 3.28 -2.71
C GLU A 123 -0.27 3.00 -3.20
N GLN A 124 -0.56 1.77 -3.64
CA GLN A 124 -1.88 1.38 -4.11
C GLN A 124 -2.95 1.47 -3.02
N ASN A 125 -2.64 1.06 -1.79
CA ASN A 125 -3.55 1.20 -0.66
C ASN A 125 -3.86 2.67 -0.35
N ASN A 126 -2.87 3.56 -0.41
CA ASN A 126 -3.06 4.99 -0.19
C ASN A 126 -3.94 5.62 -1.29
N GLU A 127 -3.71 5.26 -2.56
CA GLU A 127 -4.58 5.69 -3.65
C GLU A 127 -6.04 5.26 -3.45
N LEU A 128 -6.27 4.02 -3.02
CA LEU A 128 -7.61 3.52 -2.71
C LEU A 128 -8.24 4.25 -1.51
N LEU A 129 -7.47 4.52 -0.46
CA LEU A 129 -7.94 5.29 0.69
C LEU A 129 -8.39 6.70 0.30
N LEU A 130 -7.64 7.38 -0.56
CA LEU A 130 -8.00 8.70 -1.08
C LEU A 130 -9.29 8.64 -1.91
N LYS A 131 -9.40 7.69 -2.84
CA LYS A 131 -10.63 7.47 -3.63
C LYS A 131 -11.84 7.16 -2.74
N ASN A 132 -11.67 6.37 -1.68
CA ASN A 132 -12.74 6.07 -0.73
C ASN A 132 -13.22 7.34 0.00
N HIS A 133 -12.28 8.21 0.40
CA HIS A 133 -12.62 9.48 1.05
C HIS A 133 -13.37 10.44 0.11
N GLU A 134 -12.99 10.48 -1.17
CA GLU A 134 -13.66 11.29 -2.21
C GLU A 134 -15.02 10.70 -2.61
N SER A 135 -15.19 9.38 -2.54
CA SER A 135 -16.43 8.68 -2.90
C SER A 135 -17.54 8.80 -1.86
N ARG A 136 -17.29 9.43 -0.70
CA ARG A 136 -18.33 9.64 0.33
C ARG A 136 -19.48 10.45 -0.29
N PRO A 137 -20.73 9.95 -0.25
CA PRO A 137 -21.86 10.75 -0.70
C PRO A 137 -21.98 12.00 0.18
N THR A 138 -21.99 13.18 -0.43
CA THR A 138 -22.49 14.41 0.20
C THR A 138 -23.97 14.22 0.46
N GLY A 139 -24.31 13.59 1.59
CA GLY A 139 -25.68 13.13 1.82
C GLY A 139 -25.98 12.50 3.17
N SER A 140 -25.09 12.57 4.16
CA SER A 140 -25.59 12.57 5.54
C SER A 140 -25.99 14.01 5.84
N ALA A 141 -27.30 14.31 5.76
CA ALA A 141 -27.84 15.51 6.39
C ALA A 141 -27.22 15.59 7.80
N PRO A 142 -26.73 16.77 8.24
CA PRO A 142 -26.44 16.94 9.65
C PRO A 142 -27.67 16.45 10.40
N PHE A 143 -27.49 15.60 11.41
CA PHE A 143 -28.59 15.32 12.32
C PHE A 143 -29.17 16.68 12.73
N PRO A 144 -30.49 16.93 12.56
CA PRO A 144 -31.05 18.19 12.98
C PRO A 144 -30.70 18.35 14.45
N GLU A 145 -29.93 19.39 14.74
CA GLU A 145 -29.47 19.73 16.07
C GLU A 145 -30.68 20.19 16.88
N VAL A 146 -31.47 19.24 17.39
CA VAL A 146 -32.55 19.51 18.33
C VAL A 146 -31.94 19.58 19.73
N ASN A 147 -31.16 20.62 19.97
CA ASN A 147 -30.82 21.07 21.31
C ASN A 147 -31.86 22.11 21.75
N VAL A 148 -33.07 21.66 22.05
CA VAL A 148 -34.00 22.39 22.93
C VAL A 148 -34.38 21.46 24.07
N ALA A 149 -33.55 21.49 25.11
CA ALA A 149 -33.96 21.15 26.46
C ALA A 149 -33.28 22.14 27.39
N THR A 150 -33.96 23.24 27.66
CA THR A 150 -33.67 24.16 28.76
C THR A 150 -33.72 23.35 30.05
N SER A 151 -32.56 22.90 30.53
CA SER A 151 -32.41 22.29 31.84
C SER A 151 -32.37 23.40 32.89
N ASN A 152 -33.56 23.90 33.25
CA ASN A 152 -33.69 24.73 34.44
C ASN A 152 -33.47 23.86 35.66
N HIS A 153 -32.25 23.89 36.18
CA HIS A 153 -31.92 23.39 37.49
C HIS A 153 -32.77 24.10 38.55
N TYR A 154 -33.46 23.28 39.34
CA TYR A 154 -34.19 23.60 40.55
C TYR A 154 -33.39 24.57 41.44
N ASN A 155 -33.89 25.79 41.59
CA ASN A 155 -33.70 26.56 42.80
C ASN A 155 -35.06 26.95 43.35
N HIS A 156 -35.26 26.46 44.56
CA HIS A 156 -36.41 26.60 45.43
C HIS A 156 -36.34 27.97 46.11
N GLU A 157 -37.31 28.86 45.87
CA GLU A 157 -37.58 30.06 46.69
C GLU A 157 -39.01 30.54 46.33
N PRO A 158 -39.98 30.54 47.27
CA PRO A 158 -41.35 30.93 46.99
C PRO A 158 -41.67 32.33 47.54
N TYR A 159 -41.79 33.34 46.67
CA TYR A 159 -42.47 34.59 47.02
C TYR A 159 -43.34 35.14 45.88
N HIS A 160 -44.63 35.25 46.21
CA HIS A 160 -45.69 36.13 45.70
C HIS A 160 -46.02 36.18 44.19
N GLY A 161 -47.22 35.69 43.86
CA GLY A 161 -47.88 35.95 42.58
C GLY A 161 -49.33 35.49 42.55
N GLN A 162 -50.23 36.41 42.86
CA GLN A 162 -51.68 36.29 42.94
C GLN A 162 -52.31 36.12 41.54
N GLY A 163 -53.16 35.10 41.33
CA GLY A 163 -53.87 34.91 40.05
C GLY A 163 -55.03 33.93 40.14
N ARG A 164 -56.25 34.46 40.21
CA ARG A 164 -57.53 33.75 40.26
C ARG A 164 -57.87 33.13 38.89
N GLY A 165 -58.39 31.90 38.87
CA GLY A 165 -58.96 31.31 37.66
C GLY A 165 -59.61 29.95 37.89
N ARG A 166 -60.88 29.94 38.27
CA ARG A 166 -61.76 28.77 38.22
C ARG A 166 -61.92 28.33 36.76
N ASN A 167 -61.95 27.03 36.48
CA ASN A 167 -63.00 26.37 35.68
C ASN A 167 -62.85 24.84 35.67
N HIS A 168 -63.94 24.19 36.10
CA HIS A 168 -64.26 22.78 35.87
C HIS A 168 -64.75 22.58 34.42
N SER A 169 -64.37 21.48 33.78
CA SER A 169 -65.16 20.68 32.79
C SER A 169 -64.31 19.46 32.39
N ARG A 170 -64.55 18.24 32.88
CA ARG A 170 -65.50 17.21 32.41
C ARG A 170 -65.51 16.98 30.88
N GLY A 171 -65.04 15.80 30.46
CA GLY A 171 -65.30 15.17 29.16
C GLY A 171 -64.19 14.16 28.82
N ARG A 172 -64.28 12.88 29.21
CA ARG A 172 -64.95 11.72 28.56
C ARG A 172 -64.41 11.35 27.16
N GLY A 173 -63.92 10.11 27.07
CA GLY A 173 -63.58 9.33 25.88
C GLY A 173 -62.27 8.57 26.11
N TYR A 174 -62.19 7.38 26.73
CA TYR A 174 -62.80 6.07 26.44
C TYR A 174 -62.42 5.50 25.05
N HIS A 175 -61.33 4.72 25.03
CA HIS A 175 -61.13 3.41 24.36
C HIS A 175 -59.64 3.06 24.58
N GLY A 176 -59.29 2.14 25.48
CA GLY A 176 -59.30 0.68 25.25
C GLY A 176 -57.83 0.20 25.29
N SER A 177 -57.28 -0.10 26.46
CA SER A 177 -57.19 -1.43 27.08
C SER A 177 -56.17 -2.37 26.44
N ASN A 178 -55.18 -2.75 27.28
CA ASN A 178 -54.38 -4.00 27.25
C ASN A 178 -53.36 -4.17 26.10
N SER A 179 -52.15 -4.72 26.28
CA SER A 179 -51.70 -5.75 27.23
C SER A 179 -50.16 -5.85 27.22
N LYS A 180 -49.57 -5.99 28.42
CA LYS A 180 -48.45 -6.87 28.84
C LYS A 180 -47.31 -7.20 27.85
N ASN A 181 -46.06 -6.92 28.27
CA ASN A 181 -45.04 -7.91 28.67
C ASN A 181 -43.73 -7.18 29.05
N ILE A 182 -43.31 -7.19 30.31
CA ILE A 182 -42.45 -8.20 30.97
C ILE A 182 -41.03 -8.27 30.36
N SER A 183 -40.12 -7.65 31.10
CA SER A 183 -38.71 -7.96 31.36
C SER A 183 -37.97 -8.94 30.44
N SER A 184 -36.77 -8.56 30.00
CA SER A 184 -35.56 -8.82 30.81
C SER A 184 -34.29 -8.40 30.05
N HIS A 185 -33.51 -7.52 30.68
CA HIS A 185 -32.10 -7.35 30.37
C HIS A 185 -31.36 -8.67 30.66
N GLN A 186 -30.66 -9.24 29.68
CA GLN A 186 -29.55 -10.15 29.95
C GLN A 186 -28.26 -9.67 29.32
N LYS A 187 -27.43 -9.19 30.25
CA LYS A 187 -26.01 -8.86 30.24
C LYS A 187 -25.19 -10.06 29.74
N TRP A 188 -24.48 -9.90 28.62
CA TRP A 188 -23.49 -10.89 28.15
C TRP A 188 -22.22 -10.83 29.02
N LYS A 189 -21.84 -11.99 29.57
CA LYS A 189 -20.56 -12.21 30.26
C LYS A 189 -19.58 -12.86 29.29
N ASN A 190 -18.37 -12.32 29.24
CA ASN A 190 -17.20 -12.97 28.64
C ASN A 190 -16.80 -14.21 29.45
N ALA A 191 -16.43 -15.28 28.75
CA ALA A 191 -15.65 -16.38 29.30
C ALA A 191 -14.67 -16.87 28.22
N GLU A 192 -13.39 -16.53 28.39
CA GLU A 192 -12.27 -17.29 27.82
C GLU A 192 -12.10 -18.59 28.60
N ALA A 193 -11.83 -19.69 27.89
CA ALA A 193 -11.17 -20.85 28.45
C ALA A 193 -10.25 -21.51 27.41
N LYS A 194 -8.98 -21.61 27.82
CA LYS A 194 -7.85 -22.32 27.20
C LYS A 194 -8.10 -23.83 27.08
N SER A 195 -7.42 -24.51 26.15
CA SER A 195 -6.41 -25.55 26.48
C SER A 195 -5.74 -26.15 25.24
N GLU A 196 -4.52 -26.65 25.46
CA GLU A 196 -3.52 -27.16 24.53
C GLU A 196 -3.61 -28.68 24.27
N LYS A 197 -2.88 -29.14 23.22
CA LYS A 197 -2.26 -30.48 23.01
C LYS A 197 -3.20 -31.66 22.67
N GLU A 198 -2.88 -32.69 21.88
CA GLU A 198 -1.62 -33.24 21.34
C GLU A 198 -1.91 -34.28 20.22
N ASN A 199 -0.95 -34.49 19.31
CA ASN A 199 -0.54 -35.72 18.58
C ASN A 199 -1.51 -36.62 17.77
N SER A 200 -1.19 -36.82 16.47
CA SER A 200 -0.50 -38.03 15.92
C SER A 200 -0.93 -38.38 14.48
N GLY A 201 0.03 -38.85 13.66
CA GLY A 201 -0.22 -39.95 12.70
C GLY A 201 -0.29 -39.65 11.18
N GLN A 202 0.87 -39.81 10.51
CA GLN A 202 1.10 -40.65 9.32
C GLN A 202 0.46 -40.37 7.92
N THR A 203 1.40 -40.18 6.96
CA THR A 203 1.54 -40.82 5.62
C THR A 203 0.65 -40.50 4.40
N SER A 204 1.33 -39.97 3.37
CA SER A 204 1.34 -40.34 1.95
C SER A 204 0.04 -40.44 1.13
N LYS A 205 -0.09 -39.64 0.06
CA LYS A 205 0.11 -40.05 -1.36
C LYS A 205 -0.34 -38.94 -2.32
N GLN A 206 0.43 -38.82 -3.41
CA GLN A 206 0.15 -38.05 -4.62
C GLN A 206 -1.18 -38.48 -5.27
N VAL A 207 -1.92 -37.54 -5.87
CA VAL A 207 -2.58 -37.72 -7.17
C VAL A 207 -2.67 -36.36 -7.89
N GLU A 208 -1.94 -36.24 -9.00
CA GLU A 208 -2.22 -35.29 -10.08
C GLU A 208 -3.54 -35.65 -10.76
N THR A 209 -4.38 -34.66 -11.07
CA THR A 209 -5.35 -34.80 -12.16
C THR A 209 -5.29 -33.59 -13.07
N SER A 210 -4.66 -33.85 -14.21
CA SER A 210 -4.69 -33.08 -15.45
C SER A 210 -6.12 -32.82 -15.94
N CYS A 211 -6.41 -31.57 -16.29
CA CYS A 211 -7.66 -31.14 -16.92
C CYS A 211 -7.54 -31.24 -18.44
N TYR A 212 -8.23 -32.21 -19.05
CA TYR A 212 -8.61 -32.18 -20.47
C TYR A 212 -9.95 -32.90 -20.66
N HIS A 213 -11.00 -32.18 -21.06
CA HIS A 213 -11.68 -32.49 -22.32
C HIS A 213 -12.69 -31.42 -22.77
N ARG A 214 -12.73 -31.29 -24.08
CA ARG A 214 -13.44 -30.35 -24.93
C ARG A 214 -14.66 -31.07 -25.53
N GLY A 215 -15.74 -30.34 -25.76
CA GLY A 215 -16.88 -30.74 -26.61
C GLY A 215 -18.08 -31.26 -25.80
N GLY A 216 -19.33 -30.91 -26.09
CA GLY A 216 -19.93 -30.11 -27.15
C GLY A 216 -21.44 -30.36 -27.12
N LYS A 217 -22.22 -29.29 -27.34
CA LYS A 217 -23.65 -29.18 -27.77
C LYS A 217 -24.64 -30.31 -27.45
N SER A 218 -25.80 -29.93 -26.90
CA SER A 218 -27.12 -30.05 -27.55
C SER A 218 -28.23 -29.45 -26.67
N HIS A 219 -28.84 -28.35 -27.12
CA HIS A 219 -30.28 -28.15 -27.38
C HIS A 219 -30.54 -26.67 -27.66
#